data_AF-A0AAJ2PFX0-F1
#
_entry.id   AF-A0AAJ2PFX0-F1
#
_cell.length_a   1.000
_cell.length_b   1.000
_cell.length_c   1.000
_cell.angle_alpha   90.00
_cell.angle_beta   90.00
_cell.angle_gamma   90.00
#
_symmetry.space_group_name_H-M   'P 1'
#
loop_
_entity.id
_entity.type
_entity.pdbx_description
1 polymer ?
#
loop_
_entity_poly.entity_id
_entity_poly.type
_entity_poly.pdbx_seq_one_letter_code
_entity_poly.pdbx_strand_id
1 'polypeptide(L)' 'MESIVIFFIGLLLVITGFFLLFLSLFLKEKSIKIQSGFSLWIGPFPIIGASSREMFYLIVFTSVLIFILFFLLNKLW' A
#
# COMPACT_ATOMS: atom_id res chain seq x y z
N MET A 1 -21.80 2.77 -14.34
CA MET A 1 -20.68 3.52 -14.95
C MET A 1 -19.52 3.62 -13.97
N GLU A 2 -19.78 3.95 -12.70
CA GLU A 2 -18.78 4.03 -11.62
C GLU A 2 -17.99 2.72 -11.38
N SER A 3 -18.66 1.56 -11.40
CA SER A 3 -18.01 0.26 -11.17
C SER A 3 -16.96 -0.08 -12.22
N ILE A 4 -17.15 0.36 -13.48
CA ILE A 4 -16.21 0.14 -14.57
C ILE A 4 -14.97 1.01 -14.36
N VAL A 5 -15.15 2.27 -13.93
CA VAL A 5 -14.03 3.19 -13.65
C VAL A 5 -13.18 2.66 -12.49
N ILE A 6 -13.80 2.16 -11.42
CA ILE A 6 -13.09 1.57 -10.26
C ILE A 6 -12.28 0.35 -10.70
N PHE A 7 -12.84 -0.50 -11.56
CA PHE A 7 -12.14 -1.67 -12.11
C PHE A 7 -10.88 -1.27 -12.88
N PHE A 8 -10.96 -0.26 -13.76
CA PHE A 8 -9.80 0.22 -14.52
C PHE A 8 -8.74 0.87 -13.63
N ILE A 9 -9.14 1.63 -12.61
CA ILE A 9 -8.19 2.21 -11.63
C ILE A 9 -7.45 1.09 -10.87
N GLY A 10 -8.17 0.06 -10.42
CA GLY A 10 -7.57 -1.10 -9.78
C GLY A 10 -6.57 -1.82 -10.68
N LEU A 11 -6.93 -2.03 -11.95
CA LEU A 11 -6.04 -2.63 -12.94
C LEU A 11 -4.77 -1.80 -13.17
N LEU A 12 -4.92 -0.47 -13.29
CA LEU A 12 -3.81 0.46 -13.47
C LEU A 12 -2.84 0.42 -12.28
N LEU A 13 -3.36 0.35 -11.06
CA LEU A 13 -2.55 0.23 -9.85
C LEU A 13 -1.76 -1.07 -9.81
N VAL A 14 -2.37 -2.20 -10.20
CA VAL A 14 -1.68 -3.50 -10.28
C VAL A 14 -0.54 -3.46 -11.30
N ILE A 15 -0.81 -2.92 -12.50
CA ILE A 15 0.20 -2.77 -13.55
C ILE A 15 1.35 -1.87 -13.08
N THR A 16 1.02 -0.73 -12.44
CA THR A 16 2.02 0.21 -11.93
C THR A 16 2.89 -0.42 -10.85
N GLY A 17 2.28 -1.18 -9.92
CA GLY A 17 3.02 -1.93 -8.89
C GLY A 17 3.96 -2.96 -9.50
N PHE A 18 3.52 -3.68 -10.53
CA PHE A 18 4.37 -4.63 -11.25
C PHE A 18 5.54 -3.93 -11.96
N PHE A 19 5.28 -2.77 -12.58
CA PHE A 19 6.32 -2.00 -13.27
C PHE A 19 7.37 -1.43 -12.30
N LEU A 20 6.95 -0.97 -11.12
CA LEU A 20 7.85 -0.51 -10.06
C LEU A 20 8.72 -1.65 -9.52
N LEU A 21 8.14 -2.83 -9.30
CA LEU A 21 8.89 -4.03 -8.94
C LEU A 21 9.91 -4.39 -10.01
N PHE A 22 9.52 -4.36 -11.28
CA PHE A 22 10.40 -4.63 -12.40
C PHE A 22 11.54 -3.60 -12.46
N LEU A 23 11.25 -2.31 -12.35
CA LEU A 23 12.25 -1.24 -12.30
C LEU A 23 13.23 -1.40 -11.13
N SER A 24 12.76 -1.86 -9.97
CA SER A 24 13.61 -2.13 -8.81
C SER A 24 14.68 -3.20 -9.11
N LEU A 25 14.40 -4.15 -10.01
CA LEU A 25 15.38 -5.17 -10.41
C LEU A 25 16.49 -4.60 -11.32
N PHE A 26 16.23 -3.52 -12.05
CA PHE A 26 17.22 -2.87 -12.93
C PHE A 26 18.04 -1.79 -12.23
N LEU A 27 17.57 -1.29 -11.08
CA LEU A 27 18.31 -0.38 -10.22
C LEU A 27 19.43 -1.16 -9.53
N LYS A 28 20.60 -1.18 -10.18
CA LYS A 28 21.79 -1.97 -9.90
C LYS A 28 22.56 -1.54 -8.64
N GLU A 29 21.88 -1.21 -7.54
CA GLU A 29 22.55 -0.98 -6.26
C GLU A 29 22.77 -2.28 -5.48
N LYS A 30 24.02 -2.47 -5.04
CA LYS A 30 24.45 -3.63 -4.25
C LYS A 30 23.59 -3.70 -2.98
N SER A 31 22.81 -4.77 -2.88
CA SER A 31 21.92 -5.09 -1.76
C SER A 31 20.64 -4.26 -1.64
N ILE A 32 19.81 -4.26 -2.69
CA ILE A 32 18.37 -4.03 -2.49
C ILE A 32 17.87 -5.16 -1.57
N LYS A 33 17.81 -4.88 -0.26
CA LYS A 33 17.11 -5.75 0.68
C LYS A 33 15.63 -5.55 0.42
N ILE A 34 15.01 -6.55 -0.21
CA ILE A 34 13.56 -6.59 -0.36
C ILE A 34 12.98 -6.69 1.05
N GLN A 35 12.36 -5.60 1.50
CA GLN A 35 11.67 -5.55 2.77
C GLN A 35 10.19 -5.82 2.50
N SER A 36 9.61 -6.76 3.22
CA SER A 36 8.22 -7.15 3.09
C SER A 36 7.47 -6.82 4.37
N GLY A 37 6.17 -6.62 4.24
CA GLY A 37 5.30 -6.45 5.38
C GLY A 37 3.85 -6.47 4.95
N PHE A 38 2.97 -6.65 5.92
CA PHE A 38 1.54 -6.72 5.75
C PHE A 38 0.84 -5.96 6.86
N SER A 39 -0.37 -5.49 6.55
CA SER A 39 -1.31 -4.91 7.50
C SER A 39 -2.65 -5.60 7.31
N LEU A 40 -3.14 -6.23 8.37
CA LEU A 40 -4.45 -6.86 8.41
C LEU A 40 -5.30 -6.10 9.42
N TRP A 41 -6.48 -5.63 9.01
CA TRP A 41 -7.36 -4.87 9.88
C TRP A 41 -8.48 -5.76 10.39
N ILE A 42 -8.60 -5.87 11.71
CA ILE A 42 -9.76 -6.49 12.38
C ILE A 42 -10.53 -5.36 13.06
N GLY A 43 -11.55 -4.85 12.38
CA GLY A 43 -12.21 -3.61 12.80
C GLY A 43 -11.22 -2.43 12.79
N PRO A 44 -11.19 -1.57 13.83
CA PRO A 44 -10.27 -0.43 13.90
C PRO A 44 -8.85 -0.80 14.34
N PHE A 45 -8.57 -2.08 14.62
CA PHE A 45 -7.29 -2.55 15.13
C PHE A 45 -6.43 -3.13 14.01
N PRO A 46 -5.31 -2.48 13.63
CA PRO A 46 -4.38 -3.03 12.64
C PRO A 46 -3.42 -4.04 13.29
N ILE A 47 -3.35 -5.23 12.72
CA ILE A 47 -2.31 -6.23 12.98
C ILE A 47 -1.24 -6.06 11.90
N ILE A 48 -0.04 -5.67 12.32
CA ILE A 48 1.05 -5.31 11.42
C ILE A 48 2.19 -6.31 11.57
N GLY A 49 2.64 -6.86 10.44
CA GLY A 49 3.88 -7.63 10.34
C GLY A 49 4.84 -6.92 9.39
N ALA A 50 6.09 -6.72 9.81
CA ALA A 50 7.11 -6.05 8.99
C ALA A 50 8.46 -6.75 9.15
N SER A 51 9.20 -6.89 8.05
CA SER A 51 10.54 -7.50 8.05
C SER A 51 11.63 -6.54 8.55
N SER A 52 11.33 -5.26 8.70
CA SER A 52 12.27 -4.21 9.10
C SER A 52 11.57 -3.08 9.86
N ARG A 53 12.34 -2.23 10.55
CA ARG A 53 11.80 -1.06 11.24
C ARG A 53 11.27 -0.01 10.27
N GLU A 54 11.97 0.17 9.15
CA GLU A 54 11.58 1.13 8.12
C GLU A 54 10.24 0.72 7.50
N MET A 55 10.06 -0.56 7.19
CA MET A 55 8.81 -1.09 6.66
C MET A 55 7.67 -1.00 7.68
N PHE A 56 7.96 -1.20 8.97
CA PHE A 56 6.97 -0.99 10.03
C PHE A 56 6.45 0.44 10.05
N TYR A 57 7.35 1.45 10.05
CA TYR A 57 6.94 2.85 10.02
C TYR A 57 6.15 3.20 8.76
N LEU A 58 6.54 2.65 7.61
CA LEU A 58 5.85 2.85 6.33
C LEU A 58 4.42 2.30 6.40
N ILE A 59 4.24 1.09 6.94
CA ILE A 59 2.93 0.46 7.09
C ILE A 59 2.05 1.21 8.10
N VAL A 60 2.62 1.65 9.23
CA VAL A 60 1.88 2.46 10.22
C VAL A 60 1.44 3.79 9.62
N PHE A 61 2.34 4.49 8.93
CA PHE A 61 2.04 5.77 8.30
C PHE A 61 0.94 5.63 7.25
N THR A 62 1.04 4.64 6.35
CA THR A 62 0.00 4.37 5.34
C THR A 62 -1.33 3.95 5.99
N SER A 63 -1.29 3.15 7.05
CA SER A 63 -2.48 2.74 7.82
C SER A 63 -3.23 3.96 8.40
N VAL A 64 -2.51 4.90 9.01
CA VAL A 64 -3.09 6.15 9.53
C VAL A 64 -3.66 7.02 8.40
N LEU A 65 -2.93 7.14 7.29
CA LEU A 65 -3.37 7.92 6.13
C LEU A 65 -4.68 7.39 5.55
N ILE A 66 -4.78 6.07 5.39
CA ILE A 66 -6.00 5.38 4.92
C ILE A 66 -7.14 5.60 5.91
N PHE A 67 -6.88 5.51 7.21
CA PHE A 67 -7.90 5.74 8.24
C PHE A 67 -8.46 7.17 8.19
N ILE A 68 -7.59 8.17 8.03
CA ILE A 68 -8.00 9.58 7.87
C ILE A 68 -8.82 9.76 6.59
N LEU A 69 -8.36 9.19 5.46
CA LEU A 69 -9.06 9.24 4.18
C LEU A 69 -10.45 8.63 4.27
N PHE A 70 -10.57 7.47 4.92
CA PHE A 70 -11.85 6.80 5.15
C PHE A 70 -12.79 7.67 6.00
N PHE A 71 -12.28 8.29 7.06
CA PHE A 71 -13.08 9.17 7.92
C PHE A 71 -13.55 10.43 7.18
N LEU A 72 -12.70 11.01 6.31
CA LEU A 72 -13.05 12.15 5.47
C LEU A 72 -14.13 11.76 4.45
N LEU A 73 -13.94 10.66 3.72
CA LEU A 73 -14.90 10.16 2.73
C LEU A 73 -16.27 9.87 3.36
N ASN A 74 -16.29 9.25 4.54
CA ASN A 74 -17.54 8.93 5.25
C ASN A 74 -18.25 10.17 5.86
N LYS A 75 -17.53 11.30 6.03
CA LYS A 75 -18.16 12.58 6.42
C LYS A 75 -18.62 13.42 5.23
N LEU A 76 -18.08 13.17 4.05
CA LEU A 76 -18.33 13.92 2.82
C LEU A 76 -19.52 13.35 2.00
N TRP A 77 -20.03 12.17 2.37
CA TRP A 77 -21.20 11.50 1.81
C TRP A 77 -22.28 11.40 2.87
#